data_AF-A0A0B7B3V7-F1
#
_entry.id   AF-A0A0B7B3V7-F1
#
_cell.length_a   1.000
_cell.length_b   1.000
_cell.length_c   1.000
_cell.angle_alpha   90.00
_cell.angle_beta   90.00
_cell.angle_gamma   90.00
#
_symmetry.space_group_name_H-M   'P 1'
#
loop_
_entity.id
_entity.type
_entity.pdbx_description
1 polymer ?
#
loop_
_entity_poly.entity_id
_entity_poly.type
_entity_poly.pdbx_seq_one_letter_code
_entity_poly.pdbx_strand_id
1 'polypeptide(L)'
;MNNPNKEVVIPDQSKDKAPRPPLEFIRNIWGSSAGAGSGDFHVYRGVRRREYARQKYIKAKAEKEELDDEYKKKLEQHKKEAEERTNKNRAKRLRRNRK
;
A
#
# COMPACT_ATOMS: atom_id res chain seq x y z
N MET A 1 5.28 2.87 39.86
CA MET A 1 5.65 3.62 38.63
C MET A 1 7.06 4.14 38.81
N ASN A 2 8.07 3.44 38.29
CA ASN A 2 9.47 3.70 38.65
C ASN A 2 10.08 4.96 38.01
N ASN A 3 9.42 5.63 37.05
CA ASN A 3 9.86 6.90 36.45
C ASN A 3 8.68 7.70 35.88
N PRO A 4 8.03 8.57 36.67
CA PRO A 4 6.85 9.33 36.22
C PRO A 4 7.17 10.53 35.32
N ASN A 5 8.42 11.02 35.32
CA ASN A 5 8.85 12.17 34.50
C ASN A 5 9.35 11.78 33.10
N LYS A 6 9.40 10.49 32.77
CA LYS A 6 9.87 10.02 31.47
C LYS A 6 8.72 10.10 30.48
N GLU A 7 8.89 10.87 29.40
CA GLU A 7 7.92 10.92 28.30
C GLU A 7 7.68 9.52 27.74
N VAL A 8 6.40 9.18 27.56
CA VAL A 8 5.99 7.92 26.95
C VAL A 8 6.08 8.07 25.44
N VAL A 9 7.02 7.37 24.81
CA VAL A 9 7.15 7.35 23.36
C VAL A 9 6.07 6.44 22.77
N ILE A 10 5.04 7.05 22.20
CA ILE A 10 4.07 6.33 21.37
C ILE A 10 4.71 6.15 19.98
N PRO A 11 4.84 4.91 19.47
CA PRO A 11 5.43 4.68 18.17
C PRO A 11 4.55 5.27 17.06
N ASP A 12 5.19 5.99 16.14
CA ASP A 12 4.54 6.46 14.92
C ASP A 12 4.08 5.28 14.04
N GLN A 13 3.17 5.59 13.10
CA GLN A 13 2.70 4.61 12.12
C GLN A 13 3.88 3.99 11.37
N SER A 14 3.84 2.66 11.20
CA SER A 14 4.88 1.94 10.48
C SER A 14 4.88 2.38 9.01
N LYS A 15 6.06 2.75 8.51
CA LYS A 15 6.24 3.07 7.09
C LYS A 15 6.12 1.80 6.25
N ASP A 16 5.48 1.92 5.10
CA ASP A 16 5.44 0.85 4.12
C ASP A 16 6.86 0.44 3.71
N LYS A 17 7.09 -0.88 3.62
CA LYS A 17 8.38 -1.47 3.23
C LYS A 17 8.60 -1.35 1.72
N ALA A 18 8.66 -0.12 1.21
CA ALA A 18 8.91 0.16 -0.19
C ALA A 18 10.34 -0.26 -0.60
N PRO A 19 10.54 -0.75 -1.84
CA PRO A 19 11.86 -0.99 -2.37
C PRO A 19 12.66 0.32 -2.41
N ARG A 20 13.96 0.24 -2.11
CA ARG A 20 14.83 1.42 -2.18
C ARG A 20 14.87 1.94 -3.63
N PRO A 21 14.86 3.27 -3.83
CA PRO A 21 15.01 3.82 -5.17
C PRO A 21 16.37 3.41 -5.77
N PRO A 22 16.44 3.26 -7.11
CA PRO A 22 17.72 3.06 -7.77
C PRO A 22 18.64 4.26 -7.53
N LEU A 23 19.95 4.01 -7.54
CA LEU A 23 20.94 5.09 -7.51
C LEU A 23 20.88 5.84 -8.84
N GLU A 24 20.92 7.18 -8.79
CA GLU A 24 20.90 8.02 -10.00
C GLU A 24 22.14 7.80 -10.86
N PHE A 25 23.31 7.68 -10.22
CA PHE A 25 24.58 7.48 -10.90
C PHE A 25 25.32 6.29 -10.30
N ILE A 26 25.75 5.38 -11.17
CA ILE A 26 26.69 4.32 -10.81
C ILE A 26 28.07 4.78 -11.28
N ARG A 27 28.94 5.12 -10.32
CA ARG A 27 30.26 5.71 -10.61
C ARG A 27 31.29 4.68 -11.11
N ASN A 28 31.06 3.40 -10.84
CA ASN A 28 32.04 2.34 -11.07
C ASN A 28 31.57 1.41 -12.20
N ILE A 29 31.35 1.96 -13.40
CA ILE A 29 30.97 1.19 -14.59
C ILE A 29 32.24 0.92 -15.41
N TRP A 30 32.45 -0.34 -15.79
CA TRP A 30 33.51 -0.73 -16.72
C TRP A 30 33.06 -0.55 -18.18
N GLY A 31 34.01 -0.45 -19.11
CA GLY A 31 33.72 -0.20 -20.53
C GLY A 31 32.75 -1.23 -21.13
N SER A 32 31.93 -0.80 -22.10
CA SER A 32 30.86 -1.63 -22.69
C SER A 32 31.36 -2.91 -23.36
N SER A 33 32.62 -2.96 -23.79
CA SER A 33 33.28 -4.12 -24.38
C SER A 33 34.19 -4.86 -23.40
N ALA A 34 34.15 -4.52 -22.11
CA ALA A 34 34.91 -5.24 -21.09
C ALA A 34 34.38 -6.68 -20.96
N GLY A 35 35.30 -7.63 -20.78
CA GLY A 35 34.94 -9.01 -20.48
C GLY A 35 34.33 -9.15 -19.08
N ALA A 36 33.78 -10.33 -18.77
CA ALA A 36 33.23 -10.61 -17.45
C ALA A 36 34.34 -10.64 -16.38
N GLY A 37 34.31 -9.67 -15.47
CA GLY A 37 35.16 -9.62 -14.29
C GLY A 37 34.66 -10.55 -13.18
N SER A 38 35.53 -10.83 -12.21
CA SER A 38 35.20 -11.67 -11.04
C SER A 38 34.07 -11.10 -10.17
N GLY A 39 33.88 -9.78 -10.19
CA GLY A 39 32.82 -9.09 -9.43
C GLY A 39 31.47 -9.03 -10.14
N ASP A 40 31.41 -9.23 -11.45
CA ASP A 40 30.21 -8.96 -12.25
C ASP A 40 29.06 -9.90 -11.89
N PHE A 41 29.38 -11.16 -11.57
CA PHE A 41 28.41 -12.12 -11.07
C PHE A 41 27.71 -11.63 -9.79
N HIS A 42 28.47 -11.08 -8.85
CA HIS A 42 27.92 -10.60 -7.59
C HIS A 42 27.09 -9.32 -7.77
N VAL A 43 27.51 -8.44 -8.68
CA VAL A 43 26.74 -7.25 -9.08
C VAL A 43 25.41 -7.67 -9.68
N TYR A 44 25.40 -8.57 -10.67
CA TYR A 44 24.18 -9.10 -11.28
C TYR A 44 23.26 -9.76 -10.25
N ARG A 45 23.81 -10.61 -9.37
CA ARG A 45 23.04 -11.28 -8.30
C ARG A 45 22.34 -10.26 -7.40
N GLY A 46 23.03 -9.19 -7.01
CA GLY A 46 22.49 -8.13 -6.18
C GLY A 46 21.38 -7.33 -6.88
N VAL A 47 21.62 -6.94 -8.14
CA VAL A 47 20.65 -6.21 -8.96
C VAL A 47 19.40 -7.05 -9.22
N ARG A 48 19.56 -8.32 -9.61
CA ARG A 48 18.45 -9.26 -9.84
C ARG A 48 17.58 -9.43 -8.60
N ARG A 49 18.20 -9.60 -7.42
CA ARG A 49 17.46 -9.72 -6.15
C ARG A 49 16.67 -8.44 -5.85
N ARG A 50 17.28 -7.27 -6.05
CA ARG A 50 16.62 -5.97 -5.85
C ARG A 50 15.43 -5.81 -6.79
N GLU A 51 15.62 -6.15 -8.06
CA GLU A 51 14.58 -6.04 -9.07
C GLU A 51 13.42 -7.01 -8.84
N TYR A 52 13.69 -8.26 -8.45
CA TYR A 52 12.63 -9.22 -8.07
C TYR A 52 11.84 -8.76 -6.85
N ALA A 53 12.51 -8.21 -5.83
CA ALA A 53 11.82 -7.64 -4.68
C ALA A 53 10.93 -6.45 -5.08
N ARG A 54 11.42 -5.59 -5.99
CA ARG A 54 10.66 -4.46 -6.54
C ARG A 54 9.43 -4.93 -7.32
N GLN A 55 9.60 -5.89 -8.23
CA GLN A 55 8.49 -6.45 -9.02
C GLN A 55 7.44 -7.12 -8.13
N LYS A 56 7.87 -7.88 -7.12
CA LYS A 56 6.97 -8.50 -6.14
C LYS A 56 6.18 -7.45 -5.36
N TYR A 57 6.84 -6.38 -4.92
CA TYR A 57 6.17 -5.28 -4.22
C TYR A 57 5.11 -4.59 -5.09
N ILE A 58 5.45 -4.30 -6.35
CA ILE A 58 4.52 -3.64 -7.29
C ILE A 58 3.27 -4.51 -7.52
N LYS A 59 3.46 -5.81 -7.77
CA LYS A 59 2.35 -6.74 -7.97
C LYS A 59 1.46 -6.83 -6.73
N ALA A 60 2.04 -7.03 -5.56
CA ALA A 60 1.29 -7.13 -4.31
C ALA A 60 0.55 -5.82 -3.97
N LYS A 61 1.13 -4.66 -4.30
CA LYS A 61 0.49 -3.37 -4.11
C LYS A 61 -0.71 -3.20 -5.05
N ALA A 62 -0.56 -3.54 -6.33
CA ALA A 62 -1.65 -3.49 -7.30
C ALA A 62 -2.82 -4.40 -6.89
N GLU A 63 -2.55 -5.65 -6.53
CA GLU A 63 -3.58 -6.59 -6.05
C GLU A 63 -4.32 -6.06 -4.81
N LYS A 64 -3.59 -5.46 -3.87
CA LYS A 64 -4.19 -4.85 -2.68
C LYS A 64 -5.08 -3.66 -3.03
N GLU A 65 -4.61 -2.77 -3.90
CA GLU A 65 -5.38 -1.59 -4.33
C GLU A 65 -6.66 -1.99 -5.05
N GLU A 66 -6.61 -2.98 -5.93
CA GLU A 66 -7.79 -3.52 -6.62
C GLU A 66 -8.83 -4.07 -5.62
N LEU A 67 -8.39 -4.90 -4.67
CA LEU A 67 -9.27 -5.46 -3.64
C LEU A 67 -9.87 -4.39 -2.72
N ASP A 68 -9.07 -3.39 -2.32
CA ASP A 68 -9.52 -2.28 -1.48
C ASP A 68 -10.59 -1.45 -2.21
N ASP A 69 -10.43 -1.22 -3.52
CA ASP A 69 -11.38 -0.46 -4.33
C ASP A 69 -12.67 -1.25 -4.60
N GLU A 70 -12.59 -2.55 -4.84
CA GLU A 70 -13.77 -3.42 -4.89
C GLU A 70 -14.55 -3.42 -3.58
N TYR A 71 -13.83 -3.49 -2.45
CA TYR A 71 -14.43 -3.47 -1.13
C TYR A 71 -15.14 -2.15 -0.84
N LYS A 72 -14.51 -1.01 -1.17
CA LYS A 72 -15.13 0.32 -1.04
C LYS A 72 -16.40 0.42 -1.88
N LYS A 73 -16.37 -0.04 -3.13
CA LYS A 73 -17.56 -0.05 -4.02
C LYS A 73 -18.70 -0.86 -3.42
N LYS A 74 -18.42 -2.06 -2.90
CA LYS A 74 -19.42 -2.90 -2.22
C LYS A 74 -20.00 -2.20 -0.98
N LEU A 75 -19.15 -1.58 -0.15
CA LEU A 75 -19.60 -0.83 1.02
C LEU A 75 -20.51 0.35 0.64
N GLU A 76 -20.18 1.10 -0.40
CA GLU A 76 -21.02 2.20 -0.87
C GLU A 76 -22.37 1.72 -1.41
N GLN A 77 -22.39 0.61 -2.15
CA GLN A 77 -23.63 -0.01 -2.61
C GLN A 77 -24.53 -0.42 -1.43
N HIS A 78 -23.96 -1.12 -0.44
CA HIS A 78 -24.71 -1.51 0.75
C HIS A 78 -25.22 -0.32 1.56
N LYS A 79 -24.44 0.76 1.68
CA LYS A 79 -24.87 2.01 2.32
C LYS A 79 -26.06 2.63 1.58
N LYS A 80 -25.99 2.75 0.25
CA LYS A 80 -27.09 3.29 -0.57
C LYS A 80 -28.35 2.44 -0.44
N GLU A 81 -28.25 1.12 -0.51
CA GLU A 81 -29.39 0.22 -0.33
C GLU A 81 -30.03 0.36 1.06
N ALA A 82 -29.22 0.49 2.12
CA ALA A 82 -29.70 0.71 3.47
C ALA A 82 -30.40 2.08 3.61
N GLU A 83 -29.82 3.13 3.04
CA GLU A 83 -30.40 4.48 3.01
C GLU A 83 -31.72 4.51 2.23
N GLU A 84 -31.82 3.83 1.09
CA GLU A 84 -33.08 3.74 0.34
C GLU A 84 -34.17 3.02 1.14
N ARG A 85 -33.84 1.89 1.79
CA ARG A 85 -34.79 1.15 2.62
C ARG A 85 -35.25 1.99 3.81
N THR A 86 -34.32 2.65 4.50
CA THR A 86 -34.64 3.52 5.64
C THR A 86 -35.45 4.74 5.22
N ASN A 87 -35.14 5.39 4.10
CA ASN A 87 -35.89 6.51 3.55
C ASN A 87 -37.31 6.12 3.13
N LYS A 88 -37.48 4.97 2.45
CA LYS A 88 -38.80 4.42 2.11
C LYS A 88 -39.65 4.19 3.37
N ASN A 89 -39.06 3.62 4.42
CA ASN A 89 -39.74 3.38 5.69
C ASN A 89 -40.06 4.69 6.45
N ARG A 90 -39.14 5.66 6.44
CA ARG A 90 -39.34 6.98 7.03
C ARG A 90 -40.48 7.75 6.34
N ALA A 91 -40.52 7.72 5.01
CA ALA A 91 -41.60 8.35 4.23
C ALA A 91 -42.97 7.74 4.54
N LYS A 92 -43.04 6.41 4.70
CA LYS A 92 -44.29 5.73 5.14
C LYS A 92 -44.74 6.20 6.53
N ARG A 93 -43.84 6.35 7.50
CA ARG A 93 -44.16 6.84 8.86
C ARG A 93 -44.63 8.29 8.85
N LEU A 94 -43.95 9.17 8.12
CA LEU A 94 -44.34 10.58 8.00
C LEU A 94 -45.73 10.74 7.39
N ARG A 95 -46.07 9.96 6.35
CA ARG A 95 -47.42 9.95 5.76
C ARG A 95 -48.50 9.51 6.74
N ARG A 96 -48.21 8.58 7.65
CA ARG A 96 -49.15 8.17 8.71
C ARG A 96 -49.34 9.24 9.77
N ASN A 97 -48.25 9.90 10.20
CA ASN A 97 -48.31 10.93 11.25
C ASN A 97 -48.92 12.26 10.79
N ARG A 98 -49.02 12.50 9.48
CA ARG A 98 -49.59 13.73 8.91
C ARG A 98 -51.11 13.62 8.64
N LYS A 99 -51.68 12.43 8.79
CA LYS A 99 -53.12 12.19 8.91
C LYS A 99 -53.50 12.25 10.37
#